data_AF-A0A368YEN0-F1
#
_entry.id   AF-A0A368YEN0-F1
#
_cell.length_a   1.000
_cell.length_b   1.000
_cell.length_c   1.000
_cell.angle_alpha   90.00
_cell.angle_beta   90.00
_cell.angle_gamma   90.00
#
_symmetry.space_group_name_H-M   'P 1'
#
loop_
_entity.id
_entity.type
_entity.pdbx_description
1 polymer ?
#
loop_
_entity_poly.entity_id
_entity_poly.type
_entity_poly.pdbx_seq_one_letter_code
_entity_poly.pdbx_strand_id
1 'polypeptide(L)' 'MRKVVREYQQLCRAEGVDLLGIEPRGRHYALHFERGFLIAASTPSDHRARHNLRAMIRRLHA' A
#
# COMPACT_ATOMS: atom_id res chain seq x y z
N MET A 1 10.99 -11.44 4.21
CA MET A 1 10.01 -10.42 3.76
C MET A 1 10.57 -9.03 4.04
N ARG A 2 10.64 -8.14 3.04
CA ARG A 2 11.23 -6.79 3.18
C ARG A 2 10.44 -5.95 4.18
N LYS A 3 11.11 -5.09 4.96
CA LYS A 3 10.48 -4.22 5.98
C LYS A 3 9.30 -3.41 5.43
N VAL A 4 9.47 -2.83 4.24
CA VAL A 4 8.45 -2.02 3.55
C VAL A 4 7.17 -2.82 3.25
N VAL A 5 7.30 -4.11 2.90
CA VAL A 5 6.13 -4.99 2.66
C VAL A 5 5.31 -5.16 3.94
N ARG A 6 5.98 -5.38 5.09
CA ARG A 6 5.30 -5.46 6.40
C ARG A 6 4.61 -4.15 6.77
N GLU A 7 5.24 -3.02 6.49
CA GLU A 7 4.65 -1.70 6.74
C GLU A 7 3.38 -1.48 5.91
N TYR A 8 3.36 -1.90 4.64
CA TYR A 8 2.15 -1.80 3.82
C TYR A 8 1.03 -2.72 4.29
N GLN A 9 1.35 -3.95 4.71
CA GLN A 9 0.36 -4.83 5.33
C GLN A 9 -0.23 -4.23 6.62
N GLN A 10 0.61 -3.67 7.48
CA GLN A 10 0.17 -2.99 8.70
C GLN A 10 -0.69 -1.77 8.41
N LEU A 11 -0.33 -0.98 7.40
CA LEU A 11 -1.06 0.20 6.98
C LEU A 11 -2.45 -0.18 6.43
N CYS A 12 -2.54 -1.21 5.59
CA CYS A 12 -3.82 -1.71 5.08
C CYS A 12 -4.70 -2.24 6.23
N ARG A 13 -4.11 -3.02 7.15
CA ARG A 13 -4.81 -3.51 8.34
C ARG A 13 -5.32 -2.37 9.23
N ALA A 14 -4.55 -1.30 9.39
CA ALA A 14 -4.96 -0.12 10.16
C ALA A 14 -6.09 0.68 9.50
N GLU A 15 -6.21 0.63 8.17
CA GLU A 15 -7.35 1.19 7.42
C GLU A 15 -8.55 0.24 7.37
N GLY A 16 -8.46 -0.97 7.92
CA GLY A 16 -9.54 -1.95 7.91
C GLY A 16 -9.83 -2.53 6.52
N VAL A 17 -8.86 -2.50 5.61
CA VAL A 17 -9.00 -3.05 4.24
C VAL A 17 -8.22 -4.35 4.11
N ASP A 18 -8.75 -5.27 3.32
CA ASP A 18 -8.09 -6.55 3.04
C ASP A 18 -7.13 -6.43 1.84
N LEU A 19 -5.88 -6.81 2.07
CA LEU A 19 -4.82 -6.72 1.07
C LEU A 19 -4.56 -8.12 0.50
N LEU A 20 -5.04 -8.36 -0.72
CA LEU A 20 -4.98 -9.67 -1.38
C LEU A 20 -3.57 -10.07 -1.80
N GLY A 21 -2.73 -9.09 -2.14
CA GLY A 21 -1.39 -9.37 -2.62
C GLY A 21 -0.51 -8.14 -2.77
N ILE A 22 0.79 -8.38 -2.87
CA ILE A 22 1.79 -7.34 -3.14
C ILE A 22 2.69 -7.84 -4.25
N GLU A 23 2.72 -7.11 -5.37
CA GLU A 23 3.54 -7.45 -6.52
C GLU A 23 4.66 -6.42 -6.71
N PRO A 24 5.94 -6.82 -6.82
CA PRO A 24 7.02 -5.89 -7.14
C PRO A 24 6.92 -5.38 -8.58
N ARG A 25 7.03 -4.06 -8.75
CA ARG A 25 7.01 -3.36 -10.05
C ARG A 25 8.18 -2.38 -10.12
N GLY A 26 9.38 -2.90 -10.38
CA GLY A 26 10.61 -2.10 -10.42
C GLY A 26 10.91 -1.42 -9.08
N ARG A 27 10.83 -0.08 -9.04
CA ARG A 27 11.02 0.75 -7.83
C ARG A 27 9.72 0.96 -7.03
N HIS A 28 8.69 0.20 -7.33
CA HIS A 28 7.37 0.28 -6.71
C HIS A 28 6.84 -1.10 -6.34
N TYR A 29 5.77 -1.11 -5.57
CA TYR A 29 4.92 -2.26 -5.31
C TYR A 29 3.50 -1.94 -5.77
N ALA A 30 2.85 -2.91 -6.41
CA ALA A 30 1.40 -2.90 -6.60
C ALA A 30 0.76 -3.62 -5.41
N LEU A 31 -0.05 -2.89 -4.65
CA LEU A 31 -0.89 -3.40 -3.57
C LEU A 31 -2.24 -3.78 -4.18
N HIS A 32 -2.57 -5.06 -4.18
CA HIS A 32 -3.78 -5.61 -4.80
C HIS A 32 -4.90 -5.75 -3.78
N PHE A 33 -6.08 -5.25 -4.14
CA PHE A 33 -7.32 -5.26 -3.38
C PHE A 33 -8.44 -5.80 -4.27
N GLU A 34 -9.59 -6.18 -3.69
CA GLU A 34 -10.74 -6.66 -4.49
C GLU A 34 -11.22 -5.62 -5.53
N ARG A 35 -11.12 -4.33 -5.18
CA ARG A 35 -11.57 -3.21 -6.03
C ARG A 35 -10.54 -2.73 -7.04
N GLY A 36 -9.34 -3.30 -7.07
CA GLY A 36 -8.24 -2.88 -7.96
C GLY A 36 -6.88 -2.87 -7.27
N PHE A 37 -5.93 -2.10 -7.77
CA PHE A 37 -4.60 -2.01 -7.16
C PHE A 37 -4.11 -0.57 -6.98
N LEU A 38 -3.21 -0.37 -6.02
CA LEU A 38 -2.52 0.91 -5.79
C LEU A 38 -1.01 0.73 -5.94
N ILE A 39 -0.36 1.74 -6.53
CA ILE A 39 1.10 1.77 -6.64
C ILE A 39 1.70 2.49 -5.43
N ALA A 40 2.60 1.83 -4.73
CA ALA A 40 3.34 2.35 -3.59
C ALA A 40 4.85 2.30 -3.85
N ALA A 41 5.63 3.22 -3.30
CA ALA A 41 7.09 3.24 -3.49
C ALA A 41 7.78 2.03 -2.83
N SER A 42 8.82 1.46 -3.45
CA SER A 42 9.57 0.37 -2.78
C SER A 42 10.44 0.85 -1.62
N THR A 43 10.68 2.17 -1.57
CA THR A 43 11.48 2.89 -0.57
C THR A 43 10.74 4.16 -0.17
N PRO A 44 9.66 4.06 0.62
CA PRO A 44 8.93 5.25 1.08
C PRO A 44 9.82 6.04 2.04
N SER A 45 10.43 7.11 1.54
CA SER A 45 11.44 7.90 2.25
C SER A 45 10.87 8.91 3.24
N ASP A 46 9.54 9.12 3.27
CA ASP A 46 8.93 10.15 4.13
C ASP A 46 7.50 9.83 4.62
N HIS A 47 7.03 10.67 5.56
CA HIS A 47 5.68 10.60 6.13
C HIS A 47 4.60 10.96 5.10
N ARG A 48 4.92 11.81 4.12
CA ARG A 48 3.98 12.26 3.08
C ARG A 48 3.57 11.11 2.16
N ALA A 49 4.50 10.27 1.73
CA ALA A 49 4.20 9.10 0.92
C ALA A 49 3.22 8.15 1.61
N ARG A 50 3.37 7.95 2.93
CA ARG A 50 2.46 7.14 3.74
C ARG A 50 1.08 7.77 3.88
N HIS A 51 1.02 9.08 4.14
CA HIS A 51 -0.24 9.82 4.23
C HIS A 51 -1.02 9.75 2.90
N ASN A 52 -0.33 9.97 1.78
CA ASN A 52 -0.93 9.89 0.45
C ASN A 52 -1.43 8.47 0.14
N LEU A 53 -0.67 7.44 0.49
CA LEU A 53 -1.11 6.06 0.33
C LEU A 53 -2.39 5.76 1.13
N ARG A 54 -2.48 6.23 2.39
CA ARG A 54 -3.70 6.08 3.20
C ARG A 54 -4.90 6.76 2.53
N ALA A 55 -4.72 7.98 2.01
CA ALA A 55 -5.77 8.69 1.29
C ALA A 55 -6.20 7.95 0.01
N MET A 56 -5.26 7.36 -0.72
CA MET A 56 -5.54 6.55 -1.91
C MET A 56 -6.31 5.26 -1.56
N ILE A 57 -5.92 4.58 -0.48
CA ILE A 57 -6.65 3.40 0.05
C ILE A 57 -8.09 3.79 0.38
N ARG A 58 -8.29 4.84 1.16
CA ARG A 58 -9.64 5.32 1.50
C ARG A 58 -10.47 5.63 0.25
N ARG A 59 -9.87 6.27 -0.75
CA ARG A 59 -10.55 6.61 -2.00
C ARG A 59 -10.92 5.38 -2.84
N LEU A 60 -10.08 4.34 -2.85
CA LEU A 60 -10.38 3.09 -3.56
C LEU A 60 -11.55 2.33 -2.90
N HIS A 61 -11.67 2.45 -1.57
CA HIS A 61 -12.66 1.72 -0.76
C HIS A 61 -13.89 2.54 -0.35
N ALA A 62 -13.95 3.83 -0.67
CA ALA A 62 -15.14 4.66 -0.56
C ALA A 62 -16.27 4.15 -1.48
#